data_AF-A0A9D6YFE5-F1
#
_entry.id   AF-A0A9D6YFE5-F1
#
_cell.length_a   1.000
_cell.length_b   1.000
_cell.length_c   1.000
_cell.angle_alpha   90.00
_cell.angle_beta   90.00
_cell.angle_gamma   90.00
#
_symmetry.space_group_name_H-M   'P 1'
#
loop_
_entity.id
_entity.type
_entity.pdbx_description
1 polymer ?
#
loop_
_entity_poly.entity_id
_entity_poly.type
_entity_poly.pdbx_seq_one_letter_code
_entity_poly.pdbx_strand_id
1 'polypeptide(L)'
;MGDTEENRLAEQTRARIDGTERIVRQIDTTKLARDQQETLMTIQSFVAKAKEALSTRDLQRAFNLADKARVLADELSRAVR
;
A
#
# COMPACT_ATOMS: atom_id res chain seq x y z
N MET A 1 -28.67 -6.08 -4.58
CA MET A 1 -27.68 -5.38 -5.42
C MET A 1 -26.75 -4.59 -4.50
N GLY A 2 -25.66 -5.21 -4.04
CA GLY A 2 -24.62 -4.58 -3.20
C GLY A 2 -23.22 -5.09 -3.54
N ASP A 3 -23.16 -6.31 -4.09
CA ASP A 3 -21.92 -7.01 -4.44
C ASP A 3 -21.06 -6.27 -5.48
N THR A 4 -21.64 -5.48 -6.37
CA THR A 4 -20.87 -4.80 -7.44
C THR A 4 -19.94 -3.72 -6.90
N GLU A 5 -20.38 -2.99 -5.88
CA GLU A 5 -19.62 -1.84 -5.35
C GLU A 5 -18.54 -2.29 -4.37
N GLU A 6 -18.87 -3.26 -3.53
CA GLU A 6 -17.92 -3.97 -2.68
C GLU A 6 -16.82 -4.65 -3.52
N ASN A 7 -17.20 -5.35 -4.60
CA ASN A 7 -16.24 -6.04 -5.45
C ASN A 7 -15.34 -5.04 -6.21
N ARG A 8 -15.90 -3.91 -6.68
CA ARG A 8 -15.10 -2.81 -7.25
C ARG A 8 -14.11 -2.22 -6.25
N LEU A 9 -14.52 -2.03 -5.00
CA LEU A 9 -13.66 -1.48 -3.97
C LEU A 9 -12.55 -2.46 -3.59
N ALA A 10 -12.86 -3.76 -3.52
CA ALA A 10 -11.88 -4.82 -3.30
C ALA A 10 -10.83 -4.87 -4.43
N GLU A 11 -11.27 -4.83 -5.69
CA GLU A 11 -10.37 -4.83 -6.85
C GLU A 11 -9.48 -3.57 -6.89
N GLN A 12 -10.05 -2.39 -6.61
CA GLN A 12 -9.26 -1.16 -6.49
C GLN A 12 -8.25 -1.20 -5.34
N THR A 13 -8.61 -1.83 -4.23
CA THR A 13 -7.72 -2.01 -3.08
C THR A 13 -6.57 -2.94 -3.45
N ARG A 14 -6.84 -4.06 -4.11
CA ARG A 14 -5.82 -4.99 -4.63
C ARG A 14 -4.88 -4.30 -5.61
N ALA A 15 -5.41 -3.56 -6.57
CA ALA A 15 -4.60 -2.82 -7.53
C ALA A 15 -3.65 -1.81 -6.86
N ARG A 16 -4.12 -1.11 -5.81
CA ARG A 16 -3.28 -0.20 -5.00
C ARG A 16 -2.18 -0.96 -4.24
N ILE A 17 -2.54 -2.08 -3.60
CA ILE A 17 -1.58 -2.94 -2.89
C ILE A 17 -0.49 -3.42 -3.85
N ASP A 18 -0.86 -3.99 -4.99
CA ASP A 18 0.08 -4.52 -5.97
C ASP A 18 0.98 -3.41 -6.54
N GLY A 19 0.40 -2.24 -6.82
CA GLY A 19 1.15 -1.07 -7.26
C GLY A 19 2.18 -0.61 -6.23
N THR A 20 1.80 -0.56 -4.96
CA THR A 20 2.70 -0.21 -3.85
C THR A 20 3.83 -1.23 -3.70
N GLU A 21 3.52 -2.53 -3.73
CA GLU A 21 4.54 -3.58 -3.64
C GLU A 21 5.52 -3.55 -4.81
N ARG A 22 5.04 -3.23 -6.03
CA ARG A 22 5.92 -3.04 -7.20
C ARG A 22 6.90 -1.89 -7.00
N ILE A 23 6.45 -0.74 -6.47
CA ILE A 23 7.34 0.39 -6.18
C ILE A 23 8.36 0.01 -5.12
N VAL A 24 7.90 -0.54 -4.00
CA VAL A 24 8.76 -0.91 -2.88
C VAL A 24 9.86 -1.88 -3.32
N ARG A 25 9.55 -2.84 -4.20
CA ARG A 25 10.55 -3.78 -4.76
C ARG A 25 11.60 -3.12 -5.65
N GLN A 26 11.32 -1.95 -6.23
CA GLN A 26 12.26 -1.20 -7.05
C GLN A 26 13.17 -0.28 -6.24
N ILE A 27 12.87 -0.08 -4.96
CA ILE A 27 13.65 0.77 -4.06
C ILE A 27 14.86 -0.03 -3.56
N ASP A 28 16.05 0.51 -3.79
CA ASP A 28 17.29 -0.03 -3.22
C ASP A 28 17.39 0.36 -1.74
N THR A 29 17.10 -0.60 -0.86
CA THR A 29 17.07 -0.37 0.59
C THR A 29 18.43 -0.01 1.19
N THR A 30 19.53 -0.31 0.48
CA THR A 30 20.90 -0.01 0.95
C THR A 30 21.25 1.46 0.81
N LYS A 31 20.53 2.19 -0.05
CA LYS A 31 20.74 3.63 -0.31
C LYS A 31 19.80 4.53 0.51
N LEU A 32 18.91 3.93 1.29
CA LEU A 32 17.94 4.67 2.09
C LEU A 32 18.59 5.27 3.33
N ALA A 33 18.34 6.55 3.55
CA ALA A 33 18.58 7.19 4.85
C ALA A 33 17.68 6.56 5.93
N ARG A 34 18.03 6.77 7.21
CA ARG A 34 17.27 6.20 8.34
C ARG A 34 15.78 6.54 8.29
N ASP A 35 15.42 7.80 8.05
CA ASP A 35 14.03 8.25 7.96
C ASP A 35 13.28 7.59 6.76
N GLN A 36 14.00 7.35 5.66
CA GLN A 36 13.47 6.67 4.48
C GLN A 36 13.25 5.17 4.74
N GLN A 37 14.12 4.53 5.54
CA GLN A 37 13.93 3.15 5.98
C GLN A 37 12.72 3.03 6.92
N GLU A 38 12.52 3.96 7.84
CA GLU A 38 11.32 4.00 8.69
C GLU A 38 10.05 4.22 7.88
N THR A 39 10.12 5.07 6.85
CA THR A 39 9.02 5.27 5.88
C THR A 39 8.72 3.97 5.12
N LEU A 40 9.75 3.25 4.66
CA LEU A 40 9.60 1.96 3.99
C LEU A 40 8.92 0.92 4.89
N MET A 41 9.35 0.80 6.15
CA MET A 41 8.71 -0.10 7.12
C MET A 41 7.25 0.29 7.36
N THR A 42 6.96 1.58 7.42
CA THR A 42 5.60 2.10 7.58
C THR A 42 4.71 1.73 6.38
N ILE A 43 5.23 1.87 5.16
CA ILE A 43 4.54 1.45 3.93
C ILE A 43 4.21 -0.04 3.98
N GLN A 44 5.21 -0.88 4.31
CA GLN A 44 5.02 -2.33 4.42
C GLN A 44 3.99 -2.70 5.49
N SER A 45 3.99 -2.00 6.63
CA SER A 45 2.98 -2.17 7.69
C SER A 45 1.57 -1.83 7.21
N PHE A 46 1.40 -0.74 6.46
CA PHE A 46 0.10 -0.38 5.89
C PHE A 46 -0.38 -1.40 4.86
N VAL A 47 0.50 -1.91 4.00
CA VAL A 47 0.17 -2.98 3.04
C VAL A 47 -0.28 -4.25 3.77
N ALA A 48 0.43 -4.67 4.81
CA ALA A 48 0.04 -5.83 5.61
C ALA A 48 -1.36 -5.66 6.21
N LYS A 49 -1.61 -4.52 6.88
CA LYS A 49 -2.92 -4.22 7.47
C LYS A 49 -4.03 -4.09 6.42
N ALA A 50 -3.71 -3.59 5.22
CA ALA A 50 -4.68 -3.51 4.12
C ALA A 50 -5.08 -4.92 3.63
N LYS A 51 -4.11 -5.84 3.53
CA LYS A 51 -4.36 -7.25 3.17
C LYS A 51 -5.19 -7.97 4.23
N GLU A 52 -4.91 -7.72 5.52
CA GLU A 52 -5.71 -8.25 6.63
C GLU A 52 -7.15 -7.73 6.59
N ALA A 53 -7.34 -6.41 6.47
CA ALA A 53 -8.66 -5.80 6.37
C ALA A 53 -9.45 -6.30 5.15
N LEU A 54 -8.77 -6.51 4.02
CA LEU A 54 -9.39 -7.08 2.81
C LEU A 54 -9.88 -8.51 3.08
N SER A 55 -9.10 -9.30 3.83
CA SER A 55 -9.44 -10.68 4.19
C SER A 55 -10.62 -10.75 5.16
N THR A 56 -10.76 -9.76 6.05
CA THR A 56 -11.91 -9.65 6.97
C THR A 56 -13.11 -8.92 6.35
N ARG A 57 -13.11 -8.65 5.04
CA ARG A 57 -14.12 -7.88 4.30
C ARG A 57 -14.35 -6.45 4.83
N ASP A 58 -13.39 -5.89 5.55
CA ASP A 58 -13.37 -4.48 5.94
C ASP A 58 -12.82 -3.64 4.77
N LEU A 59 -13.61 -3.56 3.70
CA LEU A 59 -13.17 -3.02 2.41
C LEU A 59 -12.82 -1.52 2.49
N GLN A 60 -13.54 -0.75 3.31
CA GLN A 60 -13.27 0.66 3.53
C GLN A 60 -11.91 0.87 4.21
N ARG A 61 -11.64 0.12 5.27
CA ARG A 61 -10.34 0.18 5.95
C ARG A 61 -9.22 -0.31 5.05
N ALA A 62 -9.44 -1.41 4.33
CA ALA A 62 -8.47 -1.97 3.40
C ALA A 62 -8.07 -0.95 2.32
N PHE A 63 -9.06 -0.29 1.71
CA PHE A 63 -8.83 0.77 0.73
C PHE A 63 -8.03 1.93 1.31
N ASN A 64 -8.44 2.46 2.47
CA ASN A 64 -7.77 3.59 3.11
C ASN A 64 -6.31 3.29 3.46
N LEU A 65 -6.02 2.07 3.93
CA LEU A 65 -4.66 1.63 4.24
C LEU A 65 -3.82 1.45 2.97
N ALA A 66 -4.39 0.85 1.93
CA ALA A 66 -3.73 0.66 0.65
C ALA A 66 -3.42 2.00 -0.05
N ASP A 67 -4.35 2.95 0.01
CA ASP A 67 -4.18 4.29 -0.56
C ASP A 67 -3.07 5.07 0.16
N LYS A 68 -3.05 5.07 1.50
CA LYS A 68 -1.95 5.66 2.29
C LYS A 68 -0.60 5.03 1.97
N ALA A 69 -0.55 3.70 1.87
CA ALA A 69 0.67 3.00 1.51
C ALA A 69 1.16 3.39 0.11
N ARG A 70 0.23 3.58 -0.83
CA ARG A 70 0.51 3.97 -2.20
C ARG A 70 1.11 5.38 -2.28
N VAL A 71 0.49 6.34 -1.60
CA VAL A 71 0.98 7.73 -1.53
C VAL A 71 2.40 7.76 -0.97
N LEU A 72 2.62 7.13 0.18
CA LEU A 72 3.95 7.08 0.80
C LEU A 72 4.99 6.38 -0.06
N ALA A 73 4.62 5.30 -0.78
CA ALA A 73 5.53 4.62 -1.69
C ALA A 73 5.88 5.48 -2.90
N ASP A 74 4.91 6.18 -3.50
CA ASP A 74 5.17 7.13 -4.59
C ASP A 74 6.09 8.27 -4.11
N GLU A 75 5.88 8.81 -2.90
CA GLU A 75 6.76 9.82 -2.29
C GLU A 75 8.18 9.31 -2.04
N LEU A 76 8.30 8.14 -1.40
CA LEU A 76 9.58 7.50 -1.13
C LEU A 76 10.34 7.21 -2.44
N SER A 77 9.64 6.71 -3.46
CA SER A 77 10.26 6.44 -4.77
C SER A 77 10.82 7.68 -5.44
N ARG A 78 10.20 8.85 -5.23
CA ARG A 78 10.67 10.14 -5.74
C ARG A 78 11.85 10.67 -4.93
N ALA A 79 11.87 10.40 -3.63
CA ALA A 79 12.94 10.84 -2.73
C ALA A 79 14.24 10.03 -2.89
N VAL A 80 14.17 8.84 -3.49
CA VAL A 80 15.29 7.90 -3.66
C VAL A 80 15.81 7.86 -5.11
N ARG A 81 15.11 8.52 -6.03
CA ARG A 81 15.49 8.63 -7.45
C ARG A 81 16.56 9.71 -7.65
#